data_AF-A0A9X2GYD5-F1
#
_entry.id   AF-A0A9X2GYD5-F1
#
_cell.length_a   1.000
_cell.length_b   1.000
_cell.length_c   1.000
_cell.angle_alpha   90.00
_cell.angle_beta   90.00
_cell.angle_gamma   90.00
#
_symmetry.space_group_name_H-M   'P 1'
#
loop_
_entity.id
_entity.type
_entity.pdbx_description
1 polymer ?
#
loop_
_entity_poly.entity_id
_entity_poly.type
_entity_poly.pdbx_seq_one_letter_code
_entity_poly.pdbx_strand_id
1 'polypeptide(L)'
;MSTDDPDVVAAEVREVDRPSAEAEIEIEVHRLDDRYSATIEGREMAHLSFAEKEDGRVVVLSTVVEPEFRGRGIAADLIADVLDDLRDRGVRIAAVRCPVVAAFLEANPQYADLLDEG
;
A
#
# COMPACT_ATOMS: atom_id res chain seq x y z
N MET A 1 16.01 28.73 35.27
CA MET A 1 16.42 28.56 33.86
C MET A 1 16.30 27.09 33.56
N SER A 2 15.38 26.75 32.66
CA SER A 2 15.00 25.40 32.27
C SER A 2 16.13 24.67 31.57
N THR A 3 16.29 23.38 31.86
CA THR A 3 16.61 22.33 30.88
C THR A 3 16.26 21.01 31.57
N ASP A 4 15.09 20.47 31.26
CA ASP A 4 14.74 19.07 31.51
C ASP A 4 14.01 18.60 30.26
N ASP A 5 14.70 17.80 29.45
CA ASP A 5 14.12 17.01 28.37
C ASP A 5 15.09 15.86 28.06
N PRO A 6 14.78 14.63 28.49
CA PRO A 6 15.44 13.45 27.98
C PRO A 6 14.49 12.57 27.15
N ASP A 7 14.99 12.21 25.97
CA ASP A 7 15.04 10.85 25.43
C ASP A 7 13.72 10.18 24.98
N VAL A 8 13.56 10.07 23.66
CA VAL A 8 13.32 8.75 23.05
C VAL A 8 14.14 8.64 21.78
N VAL A 9 15.23 7.89 21.89
CA VAL A 9 16.11 7.49 20.79
C VAL A 9 15.36 6.61 19.78
N ALA A 10 15.51 6.97 18.50
CA ALA A 10 15.06 6.20 17.36
C ALA A 10 15.71 4.80 17.38
N ALA A 11 14.87 3.77 17.30
CA ALA A 11 15.30 2.39 17.31
C ALA A 11 16.01 2.03 16.00
N GLU A 12 17.24 1.55 16.18
CA GLU A 12 18.14 0.89 15.24
C GLU A 12 17.49 -0.34 14.58
N VAL A 13 17.53 -0.41 13.25
CA VAL A 13 17.37 -1.65 12.48
C VAL A 13 18.59 -1.87 11.60
N ARG A 14 18.95 -3.15 11.46
CA ARG A 14 20.31 -3.67 11.28
C ARG A 14 20.65 -3.89 9.82
N GLU A 15 21.92 -3.66 9.52
CA GLU A 15 22.60 -3.89 8.23
C GLU A 15 22.58 -5.38 7.85
N VAL A 16 22.05 -5.72 6.66
CA VAL A 16 22.25 -7.01 5.99
C VAL A 16 22.73 -6.76 4.54
N ASP A 17 23.72 -7.56 4.16
CA ASP A 17 24.63 -7.53 3.02
C ASP A 17 23.98 -7.77 1.63
N ARG A 18 24.40 -7.03 0.59
CA ARG A 18 23.87 -7.07 -0.81
C ARG A 18 24.60 -8.09 -1.69
N PRO A 19 23.98 -8.61 -2.77
CA PRO A 19 24.40 -8.08 -4.09
C PRO A 19 23.34 -8.06 -5.23
N SER A 20 23.57 -7.11 -6.15
CA SER A 20 23.11 -6.99 -7.56
C SER A 20 21.80 -6.24 -7.87
N ALA A 21 22.02 -5.01 -8.37
CA ALA A 21 21.20 -4.17 -9.24
C ALA A 21 19.95 -3.49 -8.63
N GLU A 22 20.16 -2.20 -8.30
CA GLU A 22 19.17 -1.11 -8.36
C GLU A 22 18.16 -1.01 -7.19
N ALA A 23 18.75 -0.77 -6.01
CA ALA A 23 18.14 -0.23 -4.80
C ALA A 23 17.06 -1.10 -4.14
N GLU A 24 17.33 -1.50 -2.89
CA GLU A 24 16.32 -1.90 -1.92
C GLU A 24 15.50 -0.63 -1.60
N ILE A 25 14.63 -0.24 -2.52
CA ILE A 25 13.79 0.91 -2.32
C ILE A 25 12.63 0.45 -1.46
N GLU A 26 12.75 0.65 -0.15
CA GLU A 26 11.67 0.36 0.79
C GLU A 26 10.49 1.30 0.47
N ILE A 27 9.40 0.72 -0.04
CA ILE A 27 8.16 1.44 -0.27
C ILE A 27 7.41 1.48 1.05
N GLU A 28 7.18 2.68 1.58
CA GLU A 28 6.36 2.88 2.77
C GLU A 28 4.92 3.19 2.35
N VAL A 29 3.98 2.34 2.76
CA VAL A 29 2.55 2.51 2.43
C VAL A 29 1.84 3.22 3.58
N HIS A 30 1.32 4.40 3.27
CA HIS A 30 0.52 5.20 4.20
C HIS A 30 -0.96 5.07 3.87
N ARG A 31 -1.76 4.72 4.87
CA ARG A 31 -3.22 4.77 4.76
C ARG A 31 -3.72 6.18 5.08
N LEU A 32 -4.53 6.73 4.20
CA LEU A 32 -5.32 7.94 4.40
C LEU A 32 -6.82 7.59 4.41
N ASP A 33 -7.69 8.57 4.69
CA ASP A 33 -9.15 8.38 4.70
C ASP A 33 -9.71 7.84 3.37
N ASP A 34 -9.24 8.37 2.24
CA ASP A 34 -9.76 8.08 0.89
C ASP A 34 -8.80 7.30 -0.02
N ARG A 35 -7.56 7.07 0.42
CA ARG A 35 -6.53 6.44 -0.41
C ARG A 35 -5.39 5.85 0.40
N TYR A 36 -4.62 4.98 -0.24
CA TYR A 36 -3.31 4.56 0.22
C TYR A 36 -2.24 5.24 -0.64
N SER A 37 -1.17 5.72 -0.04
CA SER A 37 -0.05 6.38 -0.71
C SER A 37 1.22 5.57 -0.48
N ALA A 38 1.87 5.13 -1.55
CA ALA A 38 3.19 4.53 -1.52
C ALA A 38 4.24 5.64 -1.64
N THR A 39 5.10 5.78 -0.64
CA THR A 39 6.19 6.74 -0.64
C THR A 39 7.55 6.06 -0.57
N ILE A 40 8.55 6.71 -1.13
CA ILE A 40 9.96 6.32 -1.08
C ILE A 40 10.73 7.56 -0.67
N GLU A 41 11.50 7.49 0.42
CA GLU A 41 12.24 8.64 0.97
C GLU A 41 11.35 9.89 1.13
N GLY A 42 10.07 9.71 1.46
CA GLY A 42 9.08 10.77 1.63
C GLY A 42 8.49 11.34 0.33
N ARG A 43 8.78 10.76 -0.84
CA ARG A 43 8.16 11.13 -2.12
C ARG A 43 7.08 10.12 -2.50
N GLU A 44 5.87 10.59 -2.80
CA GLU A 44 4.78 9.75 -3.30
C GLU A 44 5.08 9.26 -4.72
N MET A 45 5.04 7.94 -4.90
CA MET A 45 5.30 7.23 -6.15
C MET A 45 4.02 6.73 -6.79
N ALA A 46 3.08 6.32 -5.94
CA ALA A 46 1.81 5.76 -6.35
C ALA A 46 0.77 5.98 -5.27
N HIS A 47 -0.50 6.02 -5.66
CA HIS A 47 -1.60 5.98 -4.72
C HIS A 47 -2.75 5.14 -5.25
N LEU A 48 -3.49 4.53 -4.34
CA LEU A 48 -4.69 3.73 -4.60
C LEU A 48 -5.86 4.38 -3.88
N SER A 49 -6.80 4.93 -4.64
CA SER A 49 -8.02 5.53 -4.09
C SER A 49 -9.11 4.48 -3.87
N PHE A 50 -9.79 4.59 -2.74
CA PHE A 50 -10.92 3.74 -2.38
C PHE A 50 -12.07 4.58 -1.78
N ALA A 51 -13.26 4.01 -1.76
CA ALA A 51 -14.41 4.60 -1.07
C ALA A 51 -14.97 3.59 -0.08
N GLU A 52 -15.15 4.02 1.17
CA GLU A 52 -15.82 3.23 2.20
C GLU A 52 -17.34 3.24 1.96
N LYS A 53 -17.97 2.08 2.17
CA LYS A 53 -19.42 1.88 2.15
C LYS A 53 -19.97 1.99 3.56
N GLU A 54 -21.26 2.31 3.67
CA GLU A 54 -21.98 2.35 4.96
C GLU A 54 -21.93 1.01 5.72
N ASP A 55 -21.76 -0.10 4.99
CA ASP A 55 -21.67 -1.46 5.53
C ASP A 55 -20.24 -1.86 5.94
N GLY A 56 -19.29 -0.91 5.98
CA GLY A 56 -17.89 -1.15 6.39
C GLY A 56 -16.99 -1.79 5.32
N ARG A 57 -17.52 -2.02 4.12
CA ARG A 57 -16.77 -2.53 2.95
C ARG A 57 -16.13 -1.40 2.15
N VAL A 58 -15.16 -1.72 1.30
CA VAL A 58 -14.50 -0.74 0.43
C VAL A 58 -14.77 -0.97 -1.05
N VAL A 59 -14.80 0.10 -1.84
CA VAL A 59 -14.79 0.06 -3.30
C VAL A 59 -13.47 0.60 -3.79
N VAL A 60 -12.71 -0.22 -4.52
CA VAL A 60 -11.44 0.21 -5.09
C VAL A 60 -11.71 1.00 -6.36
N LEU A 61 -11.28 2.26 -6.40
CA LEU A 61 -11.61 3.20 -7.46
C LEU A 61 -10.54 3.23 -8.56
N SER A 62 -9.32 3.61 -8.20
CA SER A 62 -8.23 3.81 -9.16
C SER A 62 -6.87 3.72 -8.48
N THR A 63 -5.92 3.13 -9.19
CA THR A 63 -4.50 3.16 -8.81
C THR A 63 -3.76 4.04 -9.81
N VAL A 64 -3.02 5.02 -9.30
CA VAL A 64 -2.20 5.95 -10.08
C VAL A 64 -0.75 5.73 -9.69
N VAL A 65 0.13 5.62 -10.67
CA VAL A 65 1.58 5.61 -10.47
C VAL A 65 2.16 6.79 -11.23
N GLU A 66 3.05 7.50 -10.55
CA GLU A 66 3.81 8.61 -11.09
C GLU A 66 4.60 8.14 -12.32
N PRO A 67 4.60 8.93 -13.41
CA PRO A 67 5.12 8.48 -14.71
C PRO A 67 6.60 8.08 -14.65
N GLU A 68 7.39 8.70 -13.78
CA GLU A 68 8.81 8.41 -13.55
C GLU A 68 9.07 7.02 -12.95
N PHE A 69 8.04 6.45 -12.32
CA PHE A 69 8.08 5.19 -11.57
C PHE A 69 7.26 4.07 -12.21
N ARG A 70 6.61 4.35 -13.35
CA ARG A 70 5.91 3.34 -14.14
C ARG A 70 6.87 2.28 -14.68
N GLY A 71 6.35 1.06 -14.87
CA GLY A 71 7.11 -0.06 -15.43
C GLY A 71 8.05 -0.78 -14.45
N ARG A 72 8.01 -0.42 -13.16
CA ARG A 72 8.88 -1.00 -12.12
C ARG A 72 8.17 -1.95 -11.15
N GLY A 73 6.92 -2.33 -11.42
CA GLY A 73 6.14 -3.20 -10.53
C GLY A 73 5.47 -2.50 -9.34
N ILE A 74 5.79 -1.23 -9.06
CA ILE A 74 5.30 -0.47 -7.89
C ILE A 74 3.78 -0.51 -7.69
N ALA A 75 2.99 -0.51 -8.77
CA ALA A 75 1.53 -0.66 -8.64
C ALA A 75 1.15 -1.99 -8.00
N ALA A 76 1.80 -3.08 -8.40
CA ALA A 76 1.52 -4.42 -7.90
C ALA A 76 1.93 -4.56 -6.43
N ASP A 77 3.09 -4.03 -6.04
CA ASP A 77 3.53 -4.00 -4.64
C ASP A 77 2.54 -3.19 -3.78
N LEU A 78 2.20 -1.95 -4.19
CA LEU A 78 1.19 -1.16 -3.47
C LEU A 78 -0.15 -1.89 -3.35
N ILE A 79 -0.62 -2.53 -4.43
CA ILE A 79 -1.88 -3.27 -4.39
C ILE A 79 -1.77 -4.45 -3.41
N ALA A 80 -0.67 -5.19 -3.41
CA ALA A 80 -0.46 -6.31 -2.49
C ALA A 80 -0.52 -5.85 -1.03
N ASP A 81 0.22 -4.80 -0.68
CA ASP A 81 0.21 -4.21 0.67
C ASP A 81 -1.18 -3.72 1.09
N VAL A 82 -1.89 -3.03 0.18
CA VAL A 82 -3.26 -2.56 0.47
C VAL A 82 -4.21 -3.73 0.72
N LEU A 83 -4.13 -4.79 -0.09
CA LEU A 83 -4.98 -5.97 0.09
C LEU A 83 -4.65 -6.70 1.40
N ASP A 84 -3.37 -6.77 1.77
CA ASP A 84 -2.95 -7.39 3.03
C ASP A 84 -3.42 -6.58 4.25
N ASP A 85 -3.33 -5.24 4.22
CA ASP A 85 -3.89 -4.36 5.26
C ASP A 85 -5.42 -4.57 5.41
N LEU A 86 -6.14 -4.63 4.29
CA LEU A 86 -7.58 -4.87 4.31
C LEU A 86 -7.89 -6.25 4.92
N ARG A 87 -7.09 -7.27 4.59
CA ARG A 87 -7.22 -8.61 5.16
C ARG A 87 -6.97 -8.63 6.66
N ASP A 88 -5.87 -8.05 7.13
CA ASP A 88 -5.51 -8.02 8.55
C ASP A 88 -6.59 -7.32 9.38
N ARG A 89 -7.19 -6.27 8.81
CA ARG A 89 -8.28 -5.51 9.42
C ARG A 89 -9.66 -6.16 9.26
N GLY A 90 -9.78 -7.25 8.51
CA GLY A 90 -11.04 -7.92 8.23
C GLY A 90 -12.02 -7.09 7.38
N VAL A 91 -11.50 -6.14 6.59
CA VAL A 91 -12.29 -5.29 5.68
C VAL A 91 -12.43 -6.00 4.33
N ARG A 92 -13.67 -6.09 3.82
CA ARG A 92 -13.95 -6.69 2.51
C ARG A 92 -14.08 -5.65 1.40
N ILE A 93 -13.79 -6.07 0.17
CA ILE A 93 -13.93 -5.30 -1.04
C ILE A 93 -15.30 -5.61 -1.66
N ALA A 94 -16.17 -4.60 -1.68
CA ALA A 94 -17.50 -4.69 -2.29
C ALA A 94 -17.47 -4.60 -3.82
N ALA A 95 -16.51 -3.87 -4.38
CA ALA A 95 -16.37 -3.75 -5.83
C ALA A 95 -14.99 -3.22 -6.22
N VAL A 96 -14.50 -3.68 -7.37
CA VAL A 96 -13.28 -3.18 -8.00
C VAL A 96 -13.67 -2.44 -9.28
N ARG A 97 -13.36 -1.15 -9.35
CA ARG A 97 -13.55 -0.30 -10.55
C ARG A 97 -12.25 -0.08 -11.32
N CYS A 98 -11.10 -0.28 -10.67
CA CYS A 98 -9.80 -0.15 -11.30
C CYS A 98 -9.44 -1.43 -12.08
N PRO A 99 -9.18 -1.36 -13.40
CA PRO A 99 -8.81 -2.53 -14.18
C PRO A 99 -7.45 -3.12 -13.77
N VAL A 100 -6.53 -2.30 -13.27
CA VAL A 100 -5.21 -2.75 -12.78
C VAL A 100 -5.37 -3.67 -11.57
N VAL A 101 -6.23 -3.27 -10.63
CA VAL A 101 -6.50 -4.05 -9.42
C VAL A 101 -7.29 -5.31 -9.76
N ALA A 102 -8.24 -5.23 -10.69
CA ALA A 102 -8.97 -6.40 -11.17
C ALA A 102 -8.01 -7.45 -11.76
N ALA A 103 -7.12 -7.04 -12.67
CA ALA A 103 -6.13 -7.93 -13.25
C ALA A 103 -5.16 -8.50 -12.20
N PHE A 104 -4.79 -7.70 -11.19
CA PHE A 104 -3.97 -8.18 -10.07
C PHE A 104 -4.69 -9.28 -9.27
N LEU A 105 -5.96 -9.09 -8.94
CA LEU A 105 -6.77 -10.08 -8.21
C LEU A 105 -6.98 -11.36 -9.03
N GLU A 106 -7.18 -11.25 -10.35
CA GLU A 106 -7.26 -12.41 -11.24
C GLU A 106 -5.95 -13.22 -11.26
N ALA A 107 -4.80 -12.54 -11.22
CA ALA A 107 -3.50 -13.19 -11.13
C ALA A 107 -3.18 -13.74 -9.72
N ASN A 108 -3.86 -13.23 -8.69
CA ASN A 108 -3.61 -13.52 -7.28
C ASN A 108 -4.88 -14.03 -6.59
N PRO A 109 -5.31 -15.28 -6.87
CA PRO A 109 -6.53 -15.85 -6.31
C PRO A 109 -6.47 -16.00 -4.78
N GLN A 110 -5.29 -15.89 -4.17
CA GLN A 110 -5.16 -15.87 -2.71
C GLN A 110 -5.87 -14.69 -2.06
N TYR A 111 -6.22 -13.62 -2.78
CA TYR A 111 -6.99 -12.48 -2.25
C TYR A 111 -8.49 -12.57 -2.57
N ALA A 112 -8.96 -13.69 -3.16
CA ALA A 112 -10.36 -13.85 -3.51
C ALA A 112 -11.30 -13.84 -2.29
N ASP A 113 -10.79 -14.18 -1.10
CA ASP A 113 -11.52 -14.08 0.17
C ASP A 113 -11.89 -12.65 0.58
N LEU A 114 -11.17 -11.66 0.05
CA LEU A 114 -11.48 -10.25 0.26
C LEU A 114 -12.62 -9.76 -0.63
N LEU A 115 -12.89 -10.47 -1.72
CA LEU A 115 -13.98 -10.12 -2.63
C LEU A 115 -15.27 -10.75 -2.12
N ASP A 116 -16.30 -9.91 -2.02
CA ASP A 116 -17.66 -10.41 -1.83
C ASP A 116 -18.09 -11.06 -3.17
N GLU A 117 -18.35 -12.37 -3.17
CA GLU A 117 -19.08 -13.04 -4.24
C GLU A 117 -20.55 -12.56 -4.20
N GLY A 118 -20.81 -11.32 -4.62
CA GLY A 118 -22.11 -10.65 -4.57
C GLY A 118 -22.73 -10.43 -5.94
#